data_AF-A0A2E0TFE5-F1
#
_entry.id   AF-A0A2E0TFE5-F1
#
_cell.length_a   1.000
_cell.length_b   1.000
_cell.length_c   1.000
_cell.angle_alpha   90.00
_cell.angle_beta   90.00
_cell.angle_gamma   90.00
#
_symmetry.space_group_name_H-M   'P 1'
#
loop_
_entity.id
_entity.type
_entity.pdbx_description
1 polymer ?
#
loop_
_entity_poly.entity_id
_entity_poly.type
_entity_poly.pdbx_seq_one_letter_code
_entity_poly.pdbx_strand_id
1 'polypeptide(L)'
;MGYYKTIDGKKYDGALLEAAEKAVAGRGDGRISLEDAKSLLEKVKDGDSYTDVEKDTVAYIREKMKWTDEADEWFRTEIRKWAATKGD
;
A
#
# COMPACT_ATOMS: atom_id res chain seq x y z
N MET A 1 9.11 -5.74 -14.39
CA MET A 1 8.57 -7.01 -13.88
C MET A 1 8.34 -6.84 -12.39
N GLY A 2 7.09 -6.69 -11.96
CA GLY A 2 6.77 -6.87 -10.54
C GLY A 2 7.08 -8.31 -10.15
N TYR A 3 7.56 -8.53 -8.92
CA TYR A 3 7.82 -9.86 -8.38
C TYR A 3 6.98 -10.05 -7.12
N TYR A 4 6.72 -11.31 -6.77
CA TYR A 4 5.93 -11.63 -5.58
C TYR A 4 6.83 -11.99 -4.40
N LYS A 5 6.46 -11.52 -3.21
CA LYS A 5 7.05 -11.94 -1.93
C LYS A 5 6.06 -12.87 -1.24
N THR A 6 6.55 -14.01 -0.73
CA THR A 6 5.70 -14.93 0.06
C THR A 6 5.99 -14.71 1.53
N ILE A 7 4.95 -14.39 2.31
CA ILE A 7 5.04 -14.21 3.77
C ILE A 7 3.93 -15.07 4.36
N ASP A 8 4.28 -15.97 5.29
CA ASP A 8 3.34 -16.91 5.92
C ASP A 8 2.50 -17.72 4.90
N GLY A 9 3.12 -18.14 3.80
CA GLY A 9 2.45 -18.91 2.73
C GLY A 9 1.52 -18.10 1.82
N LYS A 10 1.38 -16.79 2.05
CA LYS A 10 0.57 -15.88 1.23
C LYS A 10 1.45 -15.03 0.31
N LYS A 11 1.01 -14.84 -0.94
CA LYS A 11 1.72 -14.02 -1.93
C LYS A 11 1.31 -12.56 -1.82
N TYR A 12 2.29 -11.69 -1.94
CA TYR A 12 2.14 -10.24 -1.92
C TYR A 12 2.95 -9.62 -3.06
N ASP A 13 2.55 -8.44 -3.51
CA ASP A 13 3.31 -7.64 -4.45
C ASP A 13 4.58 -7.13 -3.76
N GLY A 14 5.74 -7.65 -4.21
CA GLY A 14 7.03 -7.33 -3.62
C GLY A 14 7.43 -5.87 -3.85
N ALA A 15 7.07 -5.30 -5.01
CA ALA A 15 7.41 -3.91 -5.32
C ALA A 15 6.62 -2.93 -4.44
N LEU A 16 5.34 -3.23 -4.19
CA LEU A 16 4.48 -2.42 -3.31
C LEU A 16 4.91 -2.53 -1.85
N LEU A 17 5.28 -3.73 -1.38
CA LEU A 17 5.86 -3.89 -0.03
C LEU A 17 7.14 -3.06 0.13
N GLU A 18 8.08 -3.16 -0.81
CA GLU A 18 9.31 -2.38 -0.77
C GLU A 18 9.05 -0.87 -0.79
N ALA A 19 8.06 -0.43 -1.58
CA ALA A 19 7.70 0.99 -1.64
C ALA A 19 7.21 1.50 -0.28
N ALA A 20 6.38 0.71 0.41
CA ALA A 20 5.91 1.04 1.74
C ALA A 20 7.07 1.06 2.75
N GLU A 21 7.93 0.03 2.76
CA GLU A 21 9.11 -0.02 3.64
C GLU A 21 10.03 1.20 3.41
N LYS A 22 10.27 1.59 2.16
CA LYS A 22 11.09 2.76 1.81
C LYS A 22 10.46 4.09 2.21
N ALA A 23 9.13 4.18 2.24
CA ALA A 23 8.44 5.42 2.59
C ALA A 23 8.78 5.85 4.04
N VAL A 24 8.86 4.89 4.96
CA VAL A 24 9.20 5.16 6.37
C VAL A 24 10.69 4.99 6.71
N ALA A 25 11.49 4.43 5.81
CA ALA A 25 12.89 4.14 6.07
C ALA A 25 13.72 5.41 6.31
N GLY A 26 14.20 5.59 7.55
CA GLY A 26 15.11 6.69 7.91
C GLY A 26 14.46 8.08 7.89
N ARG A 27 13.12 8.18 7.90
CA ARG A 27 12.37 9.43 7.86
C ARG A 27 11.42 9.57 9.05
N GLY A 28 11.33 10.79 9.58
CA GLY A 28 10.34 11.16 10.59
C GLY A 28 10.34 10.29 11.83
N ASP A 29 9.14 10.02 12.37
CA ASP A 29 8.94 9.20 13.58
C ASP A 29 8.72 7.70 13.29
N GLY A 30 8.89 7.26 12.03
CA GLY A 30 8.69 5.88 11.61
C GLY A 30 7.23 5.50 11.35
N ARG A 31 6.34 6.50 11.21
CA ARG A 31 4.97 6.36 10.70
C ARG A 31 4.88 6.78 9.24
N ILE A 32 4.00 6.13 8.49
CA ILE A 32 3.55 6.61 7.18
C ILE A 32 2.80 7.92 7.38
N SER A 33 3.37 9.01 6.86
CA SER A 33 2.75 10.32 6.81
C SER A 33 1.73 10.42 5.67
N LEU A 34 0.97 11.51 5.60
CA LEU A 34 0.05 11.75 4.49
C LEU A 34 0.79 11.81 3.13
N GLU A 35 2.00 12.36 3.10
CA GLU A 35 2.82 12.42 1.88
C GLU A 35 3.25 11.01 1.43
N ASP A 36 3.71 10.20 2.38
CA ASP A 36 4.06 8.79 2.13
C ASP A 36 2.86 7.99 1.63
N ALA A 37 1.69 8.20 2.23
CA ALA A 37 0.45 7.57 1.82
C ALA A 37 0.05 7.93 0.38
N LYS A 38 0.22 9.20 -0.02
CA LYS A 38 -0.02 9.65 -1.40
C LYS A 38 0.90 8.95 -2.38
N SER A 39 2.20 8.94 -2.12
CA SER A 39 3.18 8.26 -2.97
C SER A 39 2.93 6.75 -3.05
N LEU A 40 2.53 6.12 -1.94
CA LEU A 40 2.18 4.70 -1.92
C LEU A 40 0.94 4.44 -2.77
N LEU A 41 -0.09 5.28 -2.67
CA LEU A 41 -1.32 5.13 -3.46
C LEU A 41 -1.05 5.27 -4.95
N GLU A 42 -0.18 6.21 -5.36
CA GLU A 42 0.24 6.32 -6.77
C GLU A 42 0.89 5.03 -7.26
N LYS A 43 1.71 4.37 -6.43
CA LYS A 43 2.30 3.07 -6.76
C LYS A 43 1.29 1.95 -6.89
N VAL A 44 0.25 1.92 -6.04
CA VAL A 44 -0.85 0.96 -6.21
C VAL A 44 -1.57 1.20 -7.54
N LYS A 45 -1.80 2.46 -7.90
CA LYS A 45 -2.52 2.83 -9.12
C LYS A 45 -1.73 2.57 -10.40
N ASP A 46 -0.39 2.60 -10.34
CA ASP A 46 0.50 2.37 -11.49
C ASP A 46 0.36 0.98 -12.11
N GLY A 47 0.00 -0.04 -11.31
CA GLY A 47 -0.31 -1.39 -11.80
C GLY A 47 -1.60 -1.49 -12.63
N ASP A 48 -2.43 -0.43 -12.62
CA ASP A 48 -3.74 -0.28 -13.25
C ASP A 48 -4.77 -1.39 -12.95
N SER A 49 -4.44 -2.33 -12.07
CA SER A 49 -5.26 -3.46 -11.64
C SER A 49 -5.38 -3.48 -10.12
N TYR A 50 -6.42 -4.10 -9.58
CA TYR A 50 -6.54 -4.32 -8.14
C TYR A 50 -6.97 -5.76 -7.86
N THR A 51 -6.06 -6.67 -8.19
CA THR A 51 -6.19 -8.11 -7.98
C THR A 51 -6.20 -8.44 -6.49
N ASP A 52 -6.51 -9.70 -6.16
CA ASP A 52 -6.48 -10.17 -4.77
C ASP A 52 -5.10 -10.02 -4.14
N VAL A 53 -4.03 -10.18 -4.91
CA VAL A 53 -2.65 -9.99 -4.41
C VAL A 53 -2.41 -8.52 -4.02
N GLU A 54 -2.86 -7.55 -4.83
CA GLU A 54 -2.71 -6.12 -4.52
C GLU A 54 -3.56 -5.73 -3.30
N LYS A 55 -4.79 -6.24 -3.21
CA LYS A 55 -5.66 -6.05 -2.02
C LYS A 55 -5.00 -6.59 -0.76
N ASP A 56 -4.49 -7.81 -0.83
CA ASP A 56 -3.81 -8.46 0.29
C ASP A 56 -2.54 -7.74 0.70
N THR A 57 -1.80 -7.20 -0.27
CA THR A 57 -0.59 -6.41 -0.01
C THR A 57 -0.91 -5.09 0.68
N VAL A 58 -1.92 -4.36 0.20
CA VAL A 58 -2.39 -3.13 0.86
C VAL A 58 -2.87 -3.42 2.29
N ALA A 59 -3.63 -4.50 2.48
CA ALA A 59 -4.08 -4.91 3.81
C ALA A 59 -2.90 -5.23 4.74
N TYR A 60 -1.90 -5.96 4.24
CA TYR A 60 -0.69 -6.29 4.99
C TYR A 60 0.09 -5.04 5.39
N ILE A 61 0.31 -4.10 4.47
CA ILE A 61 1.00 -2.84 4.75
C ILE A 61 0.27 -2.06 5.85
N ARG A 62 -1.06 -1.95 5.76
CA ARG A 62 -1.85 -1.24 6.77
C ARG A 62 -1.84 -1.92 8.14
N GLU A 63 -1.74 -3.24 8.19
CA GLU A 63 -1.67 -3.98 9.45
C GLU A 63 -0.28 -3.94 10.09
N LYS A 64 0.79 -4.05 9.29
CA LYS A 64 2.16 -4.18 9.82
C LYS A 64 2.89 -2.87 10.02
N MET A 65 2.51 -1.83 9.30
CA MET A 65 3.16 -0.53 9.39
C MET A 65 2.37 0.42 10.29
N LYS A 66 3.07 1.38 10.89
CA LYS A 66 2.43 2.45 11.65
C LYS A 66 2.07 3.60 10.71
N TRP A 67 0.92 4.21 10.93
CA TRP A 67 0.41 5.33 10.15
C TRP A 67 0.10 6.49 11.09
N THR A 68 0.13 7.72 10.59
CA THR A 68 -0.61 8.80 11.24
C THR A 68 -2.10 8.58 11.00
N ASP A 69 -2.95 9.06 11.92
CA ASP A 69 -4.39 8.92 11.79
C ASP A 69 -4.89 9.54 10.47
N GLU A 70 -4.39 10.73 10.14
CA GLU A 70 -4.68 11.42 8.88
C GLU A 70 -4.31 10.59 7.64
N ALA A 71 -3.13 9.94 7.65
CA ALA A 71 -2.68 9.13 6.53
C ALA A 71 -3.54 7.87 6.36
N ASP A 72 -3.89 7.18 7.45
CA ASP A 72 -4.73 5.98 7.39
C ASP A 72 -6.13 6.31 6.86
N GLU A 73 -6.77 7.35 7.41
CA GLU A 73 -8.11 7.76 6.99
C GLU A 73 -8.16 8.20 5.53
N TRP A 74 -7.20 9.02 5.10
CA TRP A 74 -7.09 9.47 3.73
C TRP A 74 -6.86 8.30 2.78
N PHE A 75 -5.88 7.43 3.07
CA PHE A 75 -5.51 6.33 2.19
C PHE A 75 -6.67 5.35 2.01
N ARG A 76 -7.39 4.99 3.09
CA ARG A 76 -8.57 4.12 3.01
C ARG A 76 -9.66 4.70 2.14
N THR A 77 -9.88 6.01 2.23
CA THR A 77 -10.90 6.70 1.45
C THR A 77 -10.53 6.64 -0.03
N GLU A 78 -9.30 6.98 -0.37
CA GLU A 78 -8.87 7.09 -1.77
C GLU A 78 -8.66 5.73 -2.43
N ILE A 79 -8.13 4.74 -1.72
CA ILE A 79 -8.00 3.37 -2.26
C ILE A 79 -9.37 2.76 -2.53
N ARG A 80 -10.38 3.01 -1.67
CA ARG A 80 -11.76 2.53 -1.89
C ARG A 80 -12.41 3.20 -3.08
N LYS A 81 -12.29 4.52 -3.20
CA LYS A 81 -12.81 5.28 -4.36
C LYS A 81 -12.22 4.77 -5.66
N TRP A 82 -10.90 4.57 -5.71
CA TRP A 82 -10.23 4.08 -6.89
C TRP A 82 -10.53 2.60 -7.18
N ALA A 83 -10.54 1.74 -6.16
CA ALA A 83 -10.90 0.33 -6.33
C ALA A 83 -12.30 0.14 -6.92
N ALA A 84 -13.26 1.01 -6.55
CA ALA A 84 -14.59 1.03 -7.13
C ALA A 84 -14.62 1.38 -8.64
N THR A 85 -13.55 1.97 -9.19
CA THR A 85 -13.43 2.21 -10.63
C THR A 85 -12.72 1.07 -11.37
N LYS A 86 -12.24 0.03 -10.65
CA LYS A 86 -11.46 -1.09 -11.21
C LYS A 86 -12.26 -2.38 -11.39
N GLY A 87 -13.53 -2.41 -11.00
CA GLY A 87 -14.45 -3.49 -11.32
C GLY A 87 -15.87 -3.21 -10.87
N ASP A 88 -16.82 -3.47 -11.77
CA ASP A 88 -17.37 -4.84 -11.87
C ASP A 88 -16.52 -5.65 -12.86
#